data_AF-A0A7Y2MFW3-F1
#
_entry.id   AF-A0A7Y2MFW3-F1
#
_cell.length_a   1.000
_cell.length_b   1.000
_cell.length_c   1.000
_cell.angle_alpha   90.00
_cell.angle_beta   90.00
_cell.angle_gamma   90.00
#
_symmetry.space_group_name_H-M   'P 1'
#
loop_
_entity.id
_entity.type
_entity.pdbx_description
1 polymer ?
#
loop_
_entity_poly.entity_id
_entity_poly.type
_entity_poly.pdbx_seq_one_letter_code
_entity_poly.pdbx_strand_id
1 'polypeptide(L)'
;MVAITNSFGSSKKQTVYSYQGLFDLSRSSSDERYAIYPIDGLDKLLPIKKDGHHVIPFVPLDPQQSSEKWTLELTVTKRETVAVGRCKYEVFRIREETKRGGERVELWSALYSPDLHATLAKIYDEGTSEEAIVSYDYIQSLSR
;
A
#
# COMPACT_ATOMS: atom_id res chain seq x y z
N MET A 1 5.70 7.53 -9.13
CA MET A 1 6.26 7.24 -7.78
C MET A 1 5.92 8.41 -6.88
N VAL A 2 5.55 8.17 -5.63
CA VAL A 2 5.18 9.19 -4.64
C VAL A 2 6.13 9.06 -3.45
N ALA A 3 6.73 10.17 -3.02
CA ALA A 3 7.53 10.23 -1.80
C ALA A 3 6.66 10.69 -0.64
N ILE A 4 6.67 9.95 0.46
CA ILE A 4 5.83 10.17 1.64
C ILE A 4 6.74 10.26 2.86
N THR A 5 6.48 11.23 3.73
CA THR A 5 7.13 11.36 5.04
C THR A 5 6.10 11.14 6.14
N ASN A 6 6.18 10.01 6.83
CA ASN A 6 5.36 9.75 8.01
C ASN A 6 6.06 10.32 9.24
N SER A 7 5.31 11.06 10.05
CA SER A 7 5.74 11.50 11.38
C SER A 7 4.81 10.85 12.40
N PHE A 8 5.39 10.04 13.27
CA PHE A 8 4.69 9.49 14.43
C PHE A 8 4.84 10.49 15.57
N GLY A 9 4.04 10.43 16.64
CA GLY A 9 4.15 11.38 17.78
C GLY A 9 5.52 11.41 18.52
N SER A 10 6.53 10.70 18.00
CA SER A 10 7.93 10.73 18.42
C SER A 10 8.77 11.55 17.42
N SER A 11 10.05 11.80 17.73
CA SER A 11 10.97 12.45 16.78
C SER A 11 11.33 11.59 15.56
N LYS A 12 10.90 10.32 15.53
CA LYS A 12 11.21 9.38 14.44
C LYS A 12 10.31 9.65 13.24
N LYS A 13 10.94 9.99 12.12
CA LYS A 13 10.32 10.08 10.80
C LYS A 13 10.58 8.81 10.02
N GLN A 14 9.66 8.48 9.14
CA GLN A 14 9.81 7.40 8.17
C GLN A 14 9.62 7.96 6.77
N THR A 15 10.56 7.66 5.88
CA THR A 15 10.48 8.02 4.46
C THR A 15 10.05 6.80 3.67
N VAL A 16 9.01 6.96 2.86
CA VAL A 16 8.45 5.91 2.01
C VAL A 16 8.46 6.37 0.56
N TYR A 17 8.92 5.51 -0.33
CA TYR A 17 8.73 5.65 -1.78
C TYR A 17 7.69 4.64 -2.21
N SER A 18 6.55 5.12 -2.66
CA SER A 18 5.40 4.29 -3.05
C SER A 18 5.16 4.31 -4.56
N TYR A 19 4.72 3.18 -5.11
CA TYR A 19 4.23 3.12 -6.48
C TYR A 19 2.83 3.74 -6.54
N GLN A 20 2.75 4.97 -7.05
CA GLN A 20 1.51 5.76 -7.16
C GLN A 20 0.75 5.94 -5.83
N GLY A 21 1.40 5.77 -4.68
CA GLY A 21 0.74 5.87 -3.37
C GLY A 21 -0.06 4.63 -2.96
N LEU A 22 -0.01 3.54 -3.74
CA LEU A 22 -0.73 2.28 -3.46
C LEU A 22 0.05 1.38 -2.50
N PHE A 23 1.20 0.87 -2.93
CA PHE A 23 2.07 0.00 -2.15
C PHE A 23 3.50 0.55 -2.07
N ASP A 24 4.26 0.12 -1.07
CA ASP A 24 5.59 0.64 -0.79
C ASP A 24 6.64 -0.09 -1.64
N LEU A 25 7.48 0.67 -2.34
CA LEU A 25 8.68 0.14 -3.02
C LEU A 25 9.88 0.17 -2.07
N SER A 26 9.94 1.19 -1.22
CA SER A 26 10.90 1.22 -0.12
C SER A 26 10.37 2.06 1.03
N ARG A 27 10.81 1.71 2.23
CA ARG A 27 10.48 2.34 3.49
C ARG A 27 11.72 2.34 4.36
N SER A 28 12.05 3.50 4.91
CA SER A 28 13.21 3.65 5.78
C SER A 28 12.86 4.50 7.00
N SER A 29 13.28 4.04 8.16
CA SER A 29 13.24 4.76 9.44
C SER A 29 14.56 4.53 10.19
N SER A 30 14.66 5.01 11.44
CA SER A 30 15.83 4.72 12.28
C SER A 30 15.97 3.23 12.61
N ASP A 31 14.87 2.47 12.60
CA ASP A 31 14.82 1.10 13.12
C ASP A 31 14.41 0.08 12.06
N GLU A 32 13.96 0.52 10.90
CA GLU A 32 13.40 -0.34 9.84
C GLU A 32 13.94 0.07 8.48
N ARG A 33 14.38 -0.92 7.70
CA ARG A 33 14.69 -0.76 6.27
C ARG A 33 13.99 -1.87 5.51
N TYR A 34 13.15 -1.47 4.59
CA TYR A 34 12.43 -2.34 3.68
C TYR A 34 12.60 -1.78 2.27
N ALA A 35 12.91 -2.63 1.31
CA ALA A 35 12.87 -2.27 -0.10
C ALA A 35 12.64 -3.50 -0.95
N ILE A 36 11.87 -3.32 -2.02
CA ILE A 36 11.58 -4.36 -3.01
C ILE A 36 11.94 -3.87 -4.40
N TYR A 37 12.28 -4.82 -5.26
CA TYR A 37 12.48 -4.61 -6.69
C TYR A 37 11.46 -5.42 -7.47
N PRO A 38 10.38 -4.80 -7.98
CA PRO A 38 9.43 -5.46 -8.87
C PRO A 38 10.12 -5.93 -10.16
N ILE A 39 9.90 -7.19 -10.52
CA ILE A 39 10.52 -7.83 -11.69
C ILE A 39 9.67 -7.59 -12.95
N ASP A 40 8.35 -7.63 -12.82
CA ASP A 40 7.39 -7.45 -13.91
C ASP A 40 6.03 -6.97 -13.36
N GLY A 41 5.10 -6.59 -14.25
CA GLY A 41 3.69 -6.38 -13.95
C GLY A 41 3.29 -4.96 -13.54
N LEU A 42 4.27 -4.09 -13.23
CA LEU A 42 3.99 -2.69 -12.88
C LEU A 42 3.35 -1.89 -14.02
N ASP A 43 3.77 -2.17 -15.25
CA ASP A 43 3.29 -1.55 -16.49
C ASP A 43 1.80 -1.84 -16.74
N LYS A 44 1.31 -3.00 -16.26
CA LYS A 44 -0.07 -3.47 -16.43
C LYS A 44 -1.02 -3.04 -15.32
N LEU A 45 -0.50 -2.45 -14.23
CA LEU A 45 -1.31 -2.10 -13.06
C LEU A 45 -2.22 -0.89 -13.32
N LEU A 46 -1.80 0.01 -14.20
CA LEU A 46 -2.47 1.29 -14.43
C LEU A 46 -3.11 1.34 -15.84
N PRO A 47 -4.32 1.92 -15.97
CA PRO A 47 -5.20 2.35 -14.89
C PRO A 47 -5.76 1.17 -14.09
N ILE A 48 -6.02 1.37 -12.80
CA ILE A 48 -6.65 0.34 -11.95
C ILE A 48 -8.07 0.09 -12.47
N LYS A 49 -8.36 -1.17 -12.78
CA LYS A 49 -9.67 -1.59 -13.29
C LYS A 49 -10.54 -2.14 -12.17
N LYS A 50 -11.85 -1.91 -12.29
CA LYS A 50 -12.83 -2.58 -11.44
C LYS A 50 -12.66 -4.09 -11.58
N ASP A 51 -12.72 -4.81 -10.45
CA ASP A 51 -12.57 -6.27 -10.38
C ASP A 51 -11.20 -6.76 -10.92
N GLY A 52 -10.22 -5.86 -11.03
CA GLY A 52 -8.87 -6.17 -11.49
C GLY A 52 -8.11 -7.02 -10.49
N HIS A 53 -7.34 -7.98 -11.01
CA HIS A 53 -6.40 -8.78 -10.24
C HIS A 53 -5.02 -8.71 -10.89
N HIS A 54 -4.01 -8.36 -10.10
CA HIS A 54 -2.64 -8.18 -10.57
C HIS A 54 -1.66 -8.91 -9.66
N VAL A 55 -0.75 -9.66 -10.26
CA VAL A 55 0.33 -10.35 -9.55
C VAL A 55 1.65 -9.71 -9.95
N ILE A 56 2.37 -9.18 -8.98
CA ILE A 56 3.64 -8.49 -9.16
C ILE A 56 4.74 -9.34 -8.51
N PRO A 57 5.52 -10.09 -9.31
CA PRO A 57 6.72 -10.74 -8.77
C PRO A 57 7.75 -9.68 -8.38
N PHE A 58 8.41 -9.86 -7.25
CA PHE A 58 9.45 -8.93 -6.81
C PHE A 58 10.60 -9.68 -6.12
N VAL A 59 11.72 -8.97 -5.92
CA VAL A 59 12.83 -9.43 -5.07
C VAL A 59 12.95 -8.48 -3.88
N PRO A 60 12.92 -8.95 -2.62
CA PRO A 60 13.28 -8.10 -1.49
C PRO A 60 14.78 -7.77 -1.56
N LEU A 61 15.13 -6.52 -1.30
CA LEU A 61 16.52 -6.06 -1.28
C LEU A 61 17.24 -6.35 0.05
N ASP A 62 16.66 -7.23 0.87
CA ASP A 62 17.32 -7.88 2.00
C ASP A 62 17.91 -9.22 1.53
N PRO A 63 19.26 -9.38 1.54
CA PRO A 63 19.93 -10.61 1.13
C PRO A 63 19.47 -11.86 1.90
N GLN A 64 18.96 -11.72 3.12
CA GLN A 64 18.47 -12.85 3.91
C GLN A 64 17.12 -13.38 3.41
N GLN A 65 16.39 -12.57 2.63
CA GLN A 65 15.03 -12.87 2.17
C GLN A 65 14.98 -13.16 0.66
N SER A 66 16.06 -12.92 -0.08
CA SER A 66 16.06 -12.87 -1.54
C SER A 66 16.11 -14.23 -2.27
N SER A 67 16.22 -15.36 -1.55
CA SER A 67 16.35 -16.69 -2.16
C SER A 67 15.01 -17.31 -2.60
N GLU A 68 13.90 -16.86 -2.04
CA GLU A 68 12.58 -17.40 -2.31
C GLU A 68 11.81 -16.56 -3.33
N LYS A 69 10.77 -17.14 -3.93
CA LYS A 69 9.86 -16.41 -4.83
C LYS A 69 8.94 -15.53 -4.00
N TRP A 70 8.95 -14.23 -4.29
CA TRP A 70 8.05 -13.26 -3.68
C TRP A 70 7.06 -12.70 -4.69
N THR A 71 5.82 -12.54 -4.25
CA THR A 71 4.75 -11.93 -5.06
C THR A 71 3.89 -11.01 -4.21
N LEU A 72 3.55 -9.85 -4.76
CA LEU A 72 2.49 -8.98 -4.27
C LEU A 72 1.26 -9.18 -5.17
N GLU A 73 0.16 -9.65 -4.59
CA GLU A 73 -1.11 -9.81 -5.28
C GLU A 73 -2.06 -8.69 -4.88
N LEU A 74 -2.59 -7.98 -5.88
CA LEU A 74 -3.51 -6.88 -5.72
C LEU A 74 -4.85 -7.29 -6.31
N THR A 75 -5.91 -7.30 -5.50
CA THR A 75 -7.27 -7.64 -5.95
C THR A 75 -8.23 -6.51 -5.62
N VAL A 76 -8.81 -5.89 -6.64
CA VAL A 76 -9.84 -4.86 -6.47
C VAL A 76 -11.15 -5.54 -6.09
N THR A 77 -11.60 -5.33 -4.86
CA THR A 77 -12.81 -5.98 -4.32
C THR A 77 -14.05 -5.11 -4.42
N LYS A 78 -13.87 -3.78 -4.38
CA LYS A 78 -14.99 -2.84 -4.40
C LYS A 78 -14.55 -1.46 -4.88
N ARG A 79 -15.49 -0.70 -5.46
CA ARG A 79 -15.39 0.75 -5.60
C ARG A 79 -16.36 1.40 -4.61
N GLU A 80 -15.89 2.36 -3.84
CA GLU A 80 -16.70 3.05 -2.84
C GLU A 80 -16.26 4.50 -2.63
N THR A 81 -17.06 5.25 -1.88
CA THR A 81 -16.73 6.62 -1.49
C THR A 81 -16.35 6.63 -0.01
N VAL A 82 -15.22 7.25 0.32
CA VAL A 82 -14.77 7.44 1.71
C VAL A 82 -14.72 8.92 2.07
N ALA A 83 -15.04 9.23 3.32
CA ALA A 83 -14.91 10.57 3.85
C ALA A 83 -13.56 10.73 4.57
N VAL A 84 -12.84 11.82 4.25
CA VAL A 84 -11.67 12.26 5.00
C VAL A 84 -11.91 13.71 5.38
N GLY A 85 -12.09 13.97 6.68
CA GLY A 85 -12.61 15.23 7.19
C GLY A 85 -13.99 15.55 6.60
N ARG A 86 -14.08 16.68 5.88
CA ARG A 86 -15.33 17.13 5.21
C ARG A 86 -15.41 16.75 3.73
N CYS A 87 -14.34 16.16 3.20
CA CYS A 87 -14.24 15.82 1.78
C CYS A 87 -14.59 14.36 1.55
N LYS A 88 -15.15 14.07 0.37
CA LYS A 88 -15.48 12.71 -0.06
C LYS A 88 -14.63 12.36 -1.27
N TYR A 89 -14.08 11.15 -1.26
CA TYR A 89 -13.18 10.66 -2.29
C TYR A 89 -13.65 9.31 -2.81
N GLU A 90 -13.64 9.17 -4.13
CA GLU A 90 -13.78 7.87 -4.77
C GLU A 90 -12.51 7.04 -4.55
N VAL A 91 -12.70 5.81 -4.10
CA VAL A 91 -11.62 4.87 -3.82
C VAL A 91 -11.93 3.49 -4.38
N PHE A 92 -10.87 2.75 -4.69
CA PHE A 92 -10.90 1.31 -4.80
C PHE A 92 -10.49 0.70 -3.48
N ARG A 93 -11.27 -0.27 -3.00
CA ARG A 93 -10.81 -1.22 -1.99
C ARG A 93 -9.98 -2.28 -2.69
N ILE A 94 -8.70 -2.36 -2.34
CA ILE A 94 -7.73 -3.26 -2.96
C ILE A 94 -7.15 -4.14 -1.88
N ARG A 95 -7.40 -5.44 -1.96
CA ARG A 95 -6.78 -6.44 -1.10
C ARG A 95 -5.33 -6.65 -1.56
N GLU A 96 -4.38 -6.39 -0.68
CA GLU A 96 -2.95 -6.58 -0.90
C GLU A 96 -2.48 -7.82 -0.14
N GLU A 97 -1.99 -8.82 -0.87
CA GLU A 97 -1.50 -10.07 -0.30
C GLU A 97 -0.05 -10.31 -0.71
N THR A 98 0.85 -10.33 0.26
CA THR A 98 2.26 -10.67 0.03
C THR A 98 2.46 -12.15 0.30
N LYS A 99 3.05 -12.86 -0.68
CA LYS A 99 3.39 -14.27 -0.57
C LYS A 99 4.88 -14.49 -0.72
N ARG A 100 5.40 -15.47 0.04
CA ARG A 100 6.76 -15.97 0.05
C ARG A 100 6.71 -17.48 -0.15
N GLY A 101 7.32 -17.98 -1.22
CA GLY A 101 7.27 -19.42 -1.54
C GLY A 101 5.86 -19.97 -1.79
N GLY A 102 4.89 -19.09 -2.07
CA GLY A 102 3.46 -19.43 -2.21
C GLY A 102 2.67 -19.33 -0.90
N GLU A 103 3.32 -19.24 0.25
CA GLU A 103 2.72 -19.02 1.56
C GLU A 103 2.43 -17.53 1.77
N ARG A 104 1.25 -17.20 2.29
CA ARG A 104 0.87 -15.82 2.63
C ARG A 104 1.60 -15.36 3.88
N VAL A 105 2.32 -14.25 3.78
CA VAL A 105 3.07 -13.65 4.90
C VAL A 105 2.51 -12.31 5.35
N GLU A 106 1.76 -11.62 4.49
CA GLU A 106 1.07 -10.37 4.86
C GLU A 106 -0.26 -10.27 4.10
N LEU A 107 -1.27 -9.70 4.75
CA LEU A 107 -2.56 -9.40 4.15
C LEU A 107 -3.21 -8.19 4.81
N TRP A 108 -3.65 -7.23 4.00
CA TRP A 108 -4.50 -6.11 4.41
C TRP A 108 -5.19 -5.53 3.17
N SER A 109 -6.14 -4.62 3.37
CA SER A 109 -6.84 -3.92 2.29
C SER A 109 -6.53 -2.43 2.29
N ALA A 110 -6.19 -1.88 1.13
CA ALA A 110 -6.01 -0.46 0.88
C ALA A 110 -7.33 0.18 0.41
N LEU A 111 -7.68 1.34 0.97
CA LEU A 111 -8.67 2.25 0.37
C LEU A 111 -7.93 3.28 -0.48
N TYR A 112 -7.67 2.94 -1.73
CA TYR A 112 -6.82 3.70 -2.64
C TYR A 112 -7.63 4.67 -3.51
N SER A 113 -7.25 5.96 -3.50
CA SER A 113 -7.81 6.98 -4.40
C SER A 113 -6.90 7.16 -5.63
N PRO A 114 -7.36 6.78 -6.84
CA PRO A 114 -6.60 6.99 -8.07
C PRO A 114 -6.35 8.47 -8.36
N ASP A 115 -7.32 9.33 -8.07
CA ASP A 115 -7.23 10.77 -8.36
C ASP A 115 -6.17 11.47 -7.50
N LEU A 116 -6.04 11.04 -6.25
CA LEU A 116 -5.02 11.56 -5.33
C LEU A 116 -3.69 10.85 -5.43
N HIS A 117 -3.63 9.69 -6.10
CA HIS A 117 -2.49 8.78 -6.05
C HIS A 117 -2.07 8.49 -4.60
N ALA A 118 -3.03 8.09 -3.77
CA ALA A 118 -2.84 7.87 -2.34
C ALA A 118 -3.81 6.84 -1.74
N THR A 119 -3.29 5.96 -0.90
CA THR A 119 -4.07 5.12 0.02
C THR A 119 -4.56 5.94 1.21
N LEU A 120 -5.88 6.09 1.35
CA LEU A 120 -6.54 6.94 2.36
C LEU A 120 -6.83 6.21 3.67
N ALA A 121 -6.91 4.88 3.63
CA ALA A 121 -7.00 4.04 4.81
C ALA A 121 -6.41 2.65 4.52
N LYS A 122 -5.98 1.99 5.59
CA LYS A 122 -5.60 0.57 5.59
C LYS A 122 -6.54 -0.19 6.52
N ILE A 123 -6.95 -1.37 6.10
CA ILE A 123 -7.85 -2.26 6.83
C ILE A 123 -7.09 -3.55 7.09
N TYR A 124 -6.82 -3.82 8.36
CA TYR A 124 -6.14 -5.01 8.84
C TYR A 124 -7.17 -6.02 9.31
N ASP A 125 -6.85 -7.31 9.18
CA ASP A 125 -7.66 -8.43 9.66
C ASP A 125 -9.14 -8.36 9.21
N GLU A 126 -9.34 -7.88 7.97
CA GLU A 126 -10.66 -7.65 7.36
C GLU A 126 -11.55 -8.90 7.43
N GLY A 127 -12.77 -8.72 7.94
CA GLY A 127 -13.77 -9.78 8.10
C GLY A 127 -13.57 -10.68 9.33
N THR A 128 -12.66 -10.35 10.24
CA THR A 128 -12.45 -11.06 11.50
C THR A 128 -12.91 -10.24 12.71
N SER A 129 -12.83 -10.80 13.93
CA SER A 129 -13.13 -10.05 15.17
C SER A 129 -12.11 -8.96 15.48
N GLU A 130 -10.90 -9.06 14.91
CA GLU A 130 -9.79 -8.13 15.16
C GLU A 130 -9.64 -7.07 14.07
N GLU A 131 -10.66 -6.90 13.21
CA GLU A 131 -10.61 -5.93 12.11
C GLU A 131 -10.29 -4.52 12.63
N ALA A 132 -9.24 -3.92 12.08
CA ALA A 132 -8.78 -2.59 12.45
C ALA A 132 -8.63 -1.70 11.22
N ILE A 133 -9.20 -0.49 11.27
CA ILE A 133 -9.11 0.50 10.21
C ILE A 133 -8.22 1.65 10.68
N VAL A 134 -7.13 1.89 9.95
CA VAL A 134 -6.25 3.04 10.14
C VAL A 134 -6.48 4.00 8.98
N SER A 135 -6.99 5.21 9.26
CA SER A 135 -7.37 6.20 8.25
C SER A 135 -6.85 7.59 8.59
N TYR A 136 -6.77 8.48 7.60
CA TYR A 136 -6.44 9.88 7.82
C TYR A 136 -7.64 10.69 8.31
N ASP A 137 -7.41 11.58 9.26
CA ASP A 137 -8.45 12.51 9.77
C ASP A 137 -8.72 13.67 8.80
N TYR A 138 -7.67 14.17 8.13
CA TYR A 138 -7.75 15.31 7.22
C TYR A 138 -6.65 15.26 6.15
N ILE A 139 -6.91 15.92 5.02
CA ILE A 139 -5.93 16.18 3.96
C ILE A 139 -5.84 17.69 3.78
N GLN A 140 -4.61 18.22 3.74
CA GLN A 140 -4.36 19.64 3.51
C GLN A 140 -3.19 19.82 2.55
N SER A 141 -3.20 20.91 1.78
CA SER A 141 -2.04 21.27 0.97
C SER A 141 -0.89 21.67 1.87
N LEU A 142 0.33 21.25 1.52
CA LEU A 142 1.52 21.81 2.12
C LEU A 142 1.62 23.28 1.72
N SER A 143 1.62 24.17 2.70
CA SER A 143 2.00 25.58 2.50
C SER A 143 3.41 25.60 1.91
N ARG A 144 3.57 26.24 0.75
CA ARG A 144 4.88 26.44 0.12
C ARG A 144 5.75 27.39 0.91
#